data_AF-A0A2K6S3L4-F1
#
_entry.id   AF-A0A2K6S3L4-F1
#
_cell.length_a   1.000
_cell.length_b   1.000
_cell.length_c   1.000
_cell.angle_alpha   90.00
_cell.angle_beta   90.00
_cell.angle_gamma   90.00
#
_symmetry.space_group_name_H-M   'P 1'
#
loop_
_entity.id
_entity.type
_entity.pdbx_description
1 polymer ?
#
loop_
_entity_poly.entity_id
_entity_poly.type
_entity_poly.pdbx_seq_one_letter_code
_entity_poly.pdbx_strand_id
1 'polypeptide(L)'
;MAESSDKLYRVEYAKSGRASCKKCSESIPKDSLRMAIMVQSPMFDGKVPHWYHFSCFWKVGHSIRHPDIEVDGFSELRWDDQQKVKKTAEAGGMTGVYKQGHTATRGASSHRAKATFPAFPIPHVQINHMVPMLFQQQPLDSASSVA
;
A
#
# COMPACT_ATOMS: atom_id res chain seq x y z
N MET A 1 7.73 -21.21 -16.15
CA MET A 1 7.18 -19.96 -15.58
C MET A 1 7.85 -19.71 -14.23
N ALA A 2 9.16 -19.46 -14.21
CA ALA A 2 9.93 -19.36 -12.97
C ALA A 2 11.15 -18.48 -13.22
N GLU A 3 11.03 -17.16 -13.02
CA GLU A 3 12.20 -16.27 -12.82
C GLU A 3 11.84 -14.86 -12.26
N SER A 4 10.61 -14.63 -11.76
CA SER A 4 10.13 -13.27 -11.45
C SER A 4 9.89 -12.98 -9.96
N SER A 5 9.94 -14.00 -9.10
CA SER A 5 9.45 -13.91 -7.71
C SER A 5 10.53 -13.67 -6.65
N ASP A 6 11.81 -13.74 -7.01
CA ASP A 6 12.91 -13.59 -6.05
C ASP A 6 13.49 -12.19 -5.91
N LYS A 7 13.06 -11.27 -6.78
CA LYS A 7 13.53 -9.88 -6.75
C LYS A 7 12.87 -9.13 -5.59
N LEU A 8 13.65 -8.27 -4.93
CA LEU A 8 13.21 -7.49 -3.78
C LEU A 8 12.18 -6.42 -4.17
N TYR A 9 12.32 -5.88 -5.38
CA TYR A 9 11.47 -4.82 -5.89
C TYR A 9 10.74 -5.28 -7.15
N ARG A 10 9.59 -4.67 -7.42
CA ARG A 10 8.81 -4.88 -8.64
C ARG A 10 8.30 -3.53 -9.15
N VAL A 11 8.30 -3.34 -10.46
CA VAL A 11 7.71 -2.17 -11.12
C VAL A 11 6.77 -2.63 -12.22
N GLU A 12 5.60 -2.01 -12.30
CA GLU A 12 4.65 -2.27 -13.37
C GLU A 12 3.68 -1.10 -13.56
N TYR A 13 3.01 -1.06 -14.70
CA TYR A 13 1.81 -0.24 -14.86
C TYR A 13 0.63 -0.90 -14.14
N ALA A 14 -0.14 -0.11 -13.41
CA ALA A 14 -1.24 -0.60 -12.61
C ALA A 14 -2.35 -1.24 -13.46
N LYS A 15 -2.48 -2.58 -13.39
CA LYS A 15 -3.53 -3.31 -14.12
C LYS A 15 -4.95 -2.92 -13.70
N SER A 16 -5.13 -2.53 -12.44
CA SER A 16 -6.40 -2.06 -11.88
C SER A 16 -6.18 -1.02 -10.78
N GLY A 17 -7.23 -0.24 -10.50
CA GLY A 17 -7.25 0.78 -9.45
C GLY A 17 -7.49 0.28 -8.02
N ARG A 18 -7.37 -1.04 -7.78
CA ARG A 18 -7.73 -1.67 -6.49
C ARG A 18 -6.59 -1.66 -5.45
N ALA A 19 -5.36 -1.43 -5.88
CA ALA A 19 -4.21 -1.39 -4.98
C ALA A 19 -4.16 -0.06 -4.24
N SER A 20 -3.87 -0.09 -2.95
CA SER A 20 -3.69 1.12 -2.13
C SER A 20 -2.21 1.33 -1.82
N CYS A 21 -1.75 2.58 -1.90
CA CYS A 21 -0.39 2.95 -1.59
C CYS A 21 -0.13 2.80 -0.08
N LYS A 22 0.88 2.02 0.31
CA LYS A 22 1.21 1.81 1.74
C LYS A 22 1.83 3.02 2.44
N LYS A 23 2.23 4.08 1.70
CA LYS A 23 2.80 5.31 2.27
C LYS A 23 1.76 6.41 2.49
N CYS A 24 0.93 6.70 1.49
CA CYS A 24 -0.08 7.77 1.57
C CYS A 24 -1.52 7.24 1.76
N SER A 25 -1.73 5.94 1.82
CA SER A 25 -3.04 5.27 1.97
C SER A 25 -4.08 5.56 0.86
N GLU A 26 -3.71 6.27 -0.19
CA GLU A 26 -4.57 6.55 -1.34
C GLU A 26 -4.61 5.39 -2.33
N SER A 27 -5.68 5.30 -3.13
CA SER A 27 -5.81 4.31 -4.20
C SER A 27 -4.86 4.62 -5.36
N ILE A 28 -4.14 3.60 -5.82
CA ILE A 28 -3.26 3.67 -6.98
C ILE A 28 -4.11 3.56 -8.24
N PRO A 29 -4.10 4.56 -9.13
CA PRO A 29 -4.95 4.60 -10.32
C PRO A 29 -4.52 3.59 -11.38
N LYS A 30 -5.48 3.12 -12.18
CA LYS A 30 -5.21 2.21 -13.32
C LYS A 30 -4.26 2.87 -14.33
N ASP A 31 -3.43 2.07 -14.97
CA ASP A 31 -2.45 2.45 -15.99
C ASP A 31 -1.36 3.43 -15.49
N SER A 32 -1.30 3.70 -14.18
CA SER A 32 -0.23 4.51 -13.57
C SER A 32 1.00 3.68 -13.24
N LEU A 33 2.18 4.31 -13.30
CA LEU A 33 3.44 3.66 -12.92
C LEU A 33 3.48 3.50 -11.39
N ARG A 34 3.59 2.26 -10.93
CA ARG A 34 3.66 1.92 -9.50
C ARG A 34 4.84 0.99 -9.22
N MET A 35 5.35 1.07 -8.00
CA MET A 35 6.45 0.25 -7.52
C MET A 35 5.98 -0.57 -6.33
N ALA A 36 6.55 -1.75 -6.17
CA ALA A 36 6.29 -2.62 -5.04
C ALA A 36 7.57 -3.17 -4.44
N ILE A 37 7.47 -3.52 -3.16
CA ILE A 37 8.49 -4.24 -2.40
C ILE A 37 7.92 -5.62 -2.11
N MET A 38 8.66 -6.66 -2.44
CA MET A 38 8.31 -8.03 -2.05
C MET A 38 8.67 -8.20 -0.58
N VAL A 39 7.66 -8.35 0.27
CA VAL A 39 7.85 -8.61 1.71
C VAL A 39 7.29 -9.98 2.05
N GLN A 40 7.93 -10.69 2.98
CA GLN A 40 7.39 -11.97 3.45
C GLN A 40 6.08 -11.72 4.21
N SER A 41 5.04 -12.47 3.86
CA SER A 41 3.77 -12.39 4.56
C SER A 41 3.87 -13.10 5.92
N PRO A 42 3.36 -12.51 7.02
CA PRO A 42 3.29 -13.20 8.30
C PRO A 42 2.17 -14.25 8.35
N MET A 43 1.22 -14.20 7.40
CA MET A 43 0.02 -15.06 7.41
C MET A 43 0.13 -16.30 6.53
N PHE A 44 1.02 -16.30 5.55
CA PHE A 44 1.20 -17.43 4.64
C PHE A 44 2.64 -17.52 4.17
N ASP A 45 3.06 -18.72 3.78
CA ASP A 45 4.42 -18.96 3.29
C ASP A 45 4.57 -18.44 1.85
N GLY A 46 4.82 -17.13 1.73
CA GLY A 46 5.04 -16.46 0.46
C GLY A 46 5.28 -14.96 0.58
N LYS A 47 5.85 -14.40 -0.49
CA LYS A 47 6.11 -12.96 -0.61
C LYS A 47 4.88 -12.23 -1.15
N VAL A 48 4.51 -11.12 -0.52
CA VAL A 48 3.45 -10.21 -0.96
C VAL A 48 4.01 -8.89 -1.48
N PRO A 49 3.47 -8.35 -2.58
CA PRO A 49 3.83 -7.03 -3.05
C PRO A 49 3.19 -5.94 -2.20
N HIS A 50 4.00 -5.13 -1.54
CA HIS A 50 3.57 -3.85 -0.96
C HIS A 50 3.63 -2.76 -2.01
N TRP A 51 2.47 -2.34 -2.52
CA TRP A 51 2.38 -1.32 -3.56
C TRP A 51 2.53 0.11 -3.05
N TYR A 52 3.23 0.92 -3.83
CA TYR A 52 3.46 2.34 -3.63
C TYR A 52 3.29 3.10 -4.95
N HIS A 53 2.89 4.36 -4.86
CA HIS A 53 3.06 5.28 -5.98
C HIS A 53 4.54 5.46 -6.30
N PHE A 54 4.86 5.75 -7.56
CA PHE A 54 6.24 5.99 -8.00
C PHE A 54 6.97 7.02 -7.11
N SER A 55 6.33 8.16 -6.80
CA SER A 55 6.91 9.18 -5.92
C SER A 55 6.95 8.79 -4.44
N CYS A 56 5.97 8.01 -3.99
CA CYS A 56 5.89 7.55 -2.60
C CYS A 56 6.98 6.55 -2.26
N PHE A 57 7.37 5.71 -3.22
CA PHE A 57 8.40 4.68 -3.04
C PHE A 57 9.72 5.26 -2.52
N TRP A 58 10.20 6.33 -3.15
CA TRP A 58 11.45 6.98 -2.78
C TRP A 58 11.39 7.71 -1.43
N LYS A 59 10.20 8.16 -1.01
CA LYS A 59 10.00 8.79 0.31
C LYS A 59 10.08 7.82 1.49
N VAL A 60 10.10 6.51 1.24
CA VAL A 60 10.28 5.49 2.29
C VAL A 60 11.78 5.26 2.56
N GLY A 61 12.68 5.78 1.72
CA GLY A 61 14.12 5.62 1.89
C GLY A 61 14.69 4.36 1.24
N HIS A 62 13.98 3.76 0.29
CA HIS A 62 14.53 2.66 -0.51
C HIS A 62 15.57 3.21 -1.49
N SER A 63 16.78 2.69 -1.41
CA SER A 63 17.85 2.95 -2.37
C SER A 63 17.98 1.75 -3.29
N ILE A 64 17.83 2.00 -4.60
CA ILE A 64 18.03 0.99 -5.64
C ILE A 64 19.32 1.38 -6.34
N ARG A 65 20.30 0.48 -6.41
CA ARG A 65 21.58 0.77 -7.08
C ARG A 65 21.51 0.39 -8.55
N HIS A 66 20.96 -0.79 -8.84
CA HIS A 66 20.85 -1.36 -10.17
C HIS A 66 19.38 -1.70 -10.49
N PRO A 67 18.60 -0.72 -10.99
CA PRO A 67 17.17 -0.93 -11.23
C PRO A 67 16.86 -1.99 -12.29
N ASP A 68 17.79 -2.31 -13.18
CA ASP A 68 17.64 -3.37 -14.18
C ASP A 68 17.75 -4.79 -13.61
N ILE A 69 18.46 -4.96 -12.49
CA ILE A 69 18.70 -6.28 -11.86
C ILE A 69 17.77 -6.48 -10.66
N GLU A 70 17.69 -5.47 -9.79
CA GLU A 70 17.00 -5.54 -8.51
C GLU A 70 15.48 -5.42 -8.62
N VAL A 71 14.99 -4.82 -9.71
CA VAL A 71 13.57 -4.52 -9.92
C VAL A 71 12.97 -5.43 -10.99
N ASP A 72 12.02 -6.27 -10.59
CA ASP A 72 11.24 -7.09 -11.51
C ASP A 72 10.32 -6.22 -12.39
N GLY A 73 10.16 -6.58 -13.65
CA GLY A 73 9.31 -5.85 -14.60
C GLY A 73 9.93 -4.57 -15.18
N PHE A 74 11.19 -4.25 -14.85
CA PHE A 74 11.88 -3.09 -15.41
C PHE A 74 11.95 -3.12 -16.95
N SER A 75 12.24 -4.29 -17.52
CA SER A 75 12.34 -4.49 -18.98
C SER A 75 10.99 -4.35 -19.71
N GLU A 76 9.86 -4.52 -19.02
CA GLU A 76 8.51 -4.39 -19.58
C GLU A 76 8.04 -2.93 -19.65
N LEU A 77 8.74 -2.01 -18.96
CA LEU A 77 8.42 -0.59 -19.01
C LEU A 77 8.79 0.04 -20.35
N ARG A 78 8.11 1.15 -20.69
CA ARG A 78 8.54 2.00 -21.80
C ARG A 78 9.93 2.58 -21.53
N TRP A 79 10.70 2.78 -22.59
CA TRP A 79 12.06 3.33 -22.49
C TRP A 79 12.12 4.66 -21.73
N ASP A 80 11.14 5.57 -21.92
CA ASP A 80 11.06 6.83 -21.15
C ASP A 80 10.95 6.59 -19.64
N ASP A 81 10.10 5.65 -19.23
CA ASP A 81 9.91 5.31 -17.83
C ASP A 81 11.12 4.55 -17.25
N GLN A 82 11.80 3.74 -18.06
CA GLN A 82 13.08 3.12 -17.66
C GLN A 82 14.13 4.18 -17.32
N GLN A 83 14.29 5.20 -18.17
CA GLN A 83 15.21 6.31 -17.92
C GLN A 83 14.79 7.12 -16.68
N LYS A 84 13.49 7.33 -16.50
CA LYS A 84 12.92 8.01 -15.33
C LYS A 84 13.24 7.29 -14.02
N VAL A 85 13.07 5.96 -13.99
CA VAL A 85 13.39 5.13 -12.83
C VAL A 85 14.89 5.18 -12.54
N LYS A 86 15.75 5.01 -13.55
CA LYS A 86 17.22 5.09 -13.42
C LYS A 86 17.66 6.43 -12.83
N LYS A 87 17.23 7.53 -13.46
CA LYS A 87 17.55 8.88 -12.99
C LYS A 87 17.07 9.15 -11.57
N THR A 88 15.90 8.63 -11.20
CA THR A 88 15.36 8.83 -9.84
C THR A 88 16.08 7.99 -8.80
N ALA A 89 16.50 6.77 -9.17
CA ALA A 89 17.30 5.90 -8.33
C ALA A 89 18.68 6.52 -8.01
N GLU A 90 19.35 7.06 -9.04
CA GLU A 90 20.63 7.76 -8.90
C GLU A 90 20.49 9.05 -8.08
N ALA A 91 19.39 9.79 -8.25
CA ALA A 91 19.12 11.01 -7.49
C ALA A 91 18.71 10.76 -6.03
N GLY A 92 18.47 9.52 -5.61
CA GLY A 92 18.01 9.21 -4.25
C GLY A 92 16.58 9.66 -3.95
N GLY A 93 15.78 9.92 -4.99
CA GLY A 93 14.34 10.22 -4.87
C GLY A 93 13.88 11.52 -5.52
N MET A 94 12.70 11.47 -6.15
CA MET A 94 12.04 12.62 -6.78
C MET A 94 10.84 13.05 -5.93
N THR A 95 10.90 14.23 -5.31
CA THR A 95 9.75 14.87 -4.67
C THR A 95 8.95 15.68 -5.70
N GLY A 96 8.37 14.99 -6.68
CA GLY A 96 7.53 15.59 -7.71
C GLY A 96 6.08 15.16 -7.54
N VAL A 97 5.19 16.12 -7.28
CA VAL A 97 3.74 15.94 -7.29
C VAL A 97 3.31 15.57 -8.71
N TYR A 98 3.11 14.28 -9.00
CA TYR A 98 2.32 13.91 -10.17
C TYR A 98 0.87 14.22 -9.81
N LYS A 99 0.30 15.27 -10.41
CA LYS A 99 -1.14 15.50 -10.34
C LYS A 99 -1.80 14.41 -11.17
N GLN A 100 -2.29 13.36 -10.52
CA GLN A 100 -3.19 12.42 -11.16
C GLN A 100 -4.42 13.21 -11.60
N GLY A 101 -4.62 13.33 -12.91
CA GLY A 101 -5.81 13.91 -13.50
C GLY A 101 -7.04 13.20 -12.95
N HIS A 102 -7.74 13.87 -12.04
CA HIS A 102 -9.10 13.55 -11.68
C HIS A 102 -9.99 13.90 -12.87
N THR A 103 -10.37 12.93 -13.69
CA THR A 103 -11.68 12.98 -14.35
C THR A 103 -12.67 12.25 -13.48
N ALA A 104 -13.02 12.88 -12.35
CA ALA A 104 -14.23 12.54 -11.64
C ALA A 104 -15.40 13.10 -12.45
N THR A 105 -15.98 12.28 -13.34
CA THR A 105 -17.32 12.57 -13.86
C THR A 105 -18.29 12.37 -12.70
N ARG A 106 -18.63 13.48 -12.04
CA ARG A 106 -19.80 13.60 -11.18
C ARG A 106 -21.04 13.34 -12.04
N GLY A 107 -21.73 12.25 -11.75
CA GLY A 107 -23.05 11.94 -12.30
C GLY A 107 -23.98 11.46 -11.20
N ALA A 108 -24.47 12.40 -10.39
CA ALA A 108 -25.77 12.27 -9.72
C ALA A 108 -26.77 12.99 -10.65
N SER A 109 -27.92 12.45 -11.06
CA SER A 109 -29.05 12.13 -10.19
C SER A 109 -30.15 11.32 -10.93
N SER A 110 -30.69 10.31 -10.24
CA SER A 110 -32.11 10.00 -10.01
C SER A 110 -33.15 10.10 -11.15
N HIS A 111 -33.78 8.97 -11.51
CA HIS A 111 -35.23 8.73 -11.33
C HIS A 111 -35.69 7.25 -11.50
N ARG A 112 -36.13 6.67 -10.37
CA ARG A 112 -37.38 5.90 -10.14
C ARG A 112 -37.78 4.73 -11.09
N ALA A 113 -37.81 3.48 -10.57
CA ALA A 113 -39.06 2.77 -10.20
C ALA A 113 -38.86 1.31 -9.66
N LYS A 114 -39.52 1.07 -8.52
CA LYS A 114 -39.92 -0.13 -7.74
C LYS A 114 -39.85 -1.56 -8.33
N ALA A 115 -39.45 -2.53 -7.48
CA ALA A 115 -40.27 -3.65 -6.95
C ALA A 115 -39.34 -4.72 -6.31
N THR A 116 -39.31 -4.85 -4.98
CA THR A 116 -40.04 -5.86 -4.15
C THR A 116 -39.05 -6.89 -3.58
N PHE A 117 -38.81 -6.76 -2.28
CA PHE A 117 -38.03 -7.68 -1.45
C PHE A 117 -38.81 -8.99 -1.20
N PRO A 118 -38.12 -10.13 -1.03
CA PRO A 118 -38.47 -11.04 0.05
C PRO A 118 -37.38 -11.06 1.12
N ALA A 119 -37.81 -10.74 2.34
CA ALA A 119 -37.02 -10.82 3.56
C ALA A 119 -36.80 -12.28 3.95
N PHE A 120 -35.54 -12.67 4.18
CA PHE A 120 -35.20 -13.87 4.94
C PHE A 120 -34.74 -13.43 6.34
N PRO A 121 -35.43 -13.85 7.41
CA PRO A 121 -34.99 -13.60 8.78
C PRO A 121 -34.00 -14.69 9.24
N ILE A 122 -33.55 -14.55 10.50
CA ILE A 122 -32.89 -15.56 11.38
C ILE A 122 -31.38 -15.28 11.60
N PRO A 123 -30.84 -15.37 12.83
CA PRO A 123 -31.32 -14.83 14.10
C PRO A 123 -30.23 -14.03 14.85
N HIS A 124 -30.67 -13.21 15.79
CA HIS A 124 -29.84 -12.52 16.76
C HIS A 124 -29.28 -13.52 17.79
N VAL A 125 -27.96 -13.69 17.85
CA VAL A 125 -27.31 -14.34 19.00
C VAL A 125 -26.60 -13.28 19.84
N GLN A 126 -27.10 -13.17 21.06
CA GLN A 126 -26.70 -12.21 22.07
C GLN A 126 -25.83 -12.96 23.08
N ILE A 127 -24.54 -12.64 23.15
CA ILE A 127 -23.71 -13.06 24.30
C ILE A 127 -23.05 -11.80 24.85
N ASN A 128 -23.66 -11.33 25.93
CA ASN A 128 -23.30 -10.16 26.68
C ASN A 128 -23.01 -10.65 28.11
N HIS A 129 -21.75 -10.64 28.53
CA HIS A 129 -21.33 -10.59 29.94
C HIS A 129 -19.81 -10.31 29.98
N MET A 130 -19.32 -9.12 30.35
CA MET A 130 -19.29 -8.54 31.71
C MET A 130 -18.59 -9.52 32.68
N VAL A 131 -17.39 -9.22 33.22
CA VAL A 131 -17.13 -8.20 34.25
C VAL A 131 -15.61 -8.03 34.44
N PRO A 132 -15.17 -6.91 35.05
CA PRO A 132 -13.80 -6.42 35.13
C PRO A 132 -13.10 -6.93 36.41
N MET A 133 -11.91 -6.42 36.70
CA MET A 133 -11.42 -5.97 38.03
C MET A 133 -9.92 -6.24 38.21
N LEU A 134 -9.31 -5.30 38.92
CA LEU A 134 -8.07 -5.37 39.71
C LEU A 134 -6.76 -4.95 39.00
N PHE A 135 -6.34 -3.68 39.07
CA PHE A 135 -5.83 -2.93 40.24
C PHE A 135 -4.41 -3.38 40.62
N GLN A 136 -3.38 -2.63 40.19
CA GLN A 136 -2.33 -2.18 41.11
C GLN A 136 -1.55 -0.98 40.54
N GLN A 137 -2.01 0.18 40.97
CA GLN A 137 -1.28 1.42 41.26
C GLN A 137 -0.58 1.17 42.63
N GLN A 138 0.58 1.69 43.05
CA GLN A 138 1.38 2.87 42.70
C GLN A 138 2.87 2.67 43.20
N PRO A 139 3.56 3.59 43.91
CA PRO A 139 4.59 4.53 43.42
C PRO A 139 5.90 4.48 44.28
N LEU A 140 6.73 5.53 44.16
CA LEU A 140 7.71 6.07 45.13
C LEU A 140 9.21 5.78 44.90
N ASP A 141 9.85 6.83 44.38
CA ASP A 141 10.84 7.67 45.08
C ASP A 141 12.31 7.23 45.24
N SER A 142 13.15 8.25 45.09
CA SER A 142 14.49 8.46 45.66
C SER A 142 15.77 7.89 45.02
N ALA A 143 16.50 8.83 44.39
CA ALA A 143 17.85 9.30 44.74
C ALA A 143 19.04 8.32 44.78
N SER A 144 20.10 8.61 44.00
CA SER A 144 21.37 9.16 44.52
C SER A 144 22.53 9.12 43.51
N SER A 145 23.17 10.29 43.38
CA SER A 145 24.61 10.58 43.51
C SER A 145 25.72 9.72 42.89
N VAL A 146 26.60 10.45 42.19
CA VAL A 146 28.08 10.43 42.19
C VAL A 146 28.85 9.14 41.84
N ALA A 147 29.68 9.23 40.81
CA ALA A 147 31.11 8.87 40.82
C ALA A 147 31.80 9.54 39.64
#